data_AF-A0A973TMI0-F1
#
_entry.id   AF-A0A973TMI0-F1
#
_cell.length_a   1.000
_cell.length_b   1.000
_cell.length_c   1.000
_cell.angle_alpha   90.00
_cell.angle_beta   90.00
_cell.angle_gamma   90.00
#
_symmetry.space_group_name_H-M   'P 1'
#
loop_
_entity.id
_entity.type
_entity.pdbx_description
1 polymer ?
#
loop_
_entity_poly.entity_id
_entity_poly.type
_entity_poly.pdbx_seq_one_letter_code
_entity_poly.pdbx_strand_id
1 'polypeptide(L)'
;MSIEQLAETAQAMVAAGKGIIAIDESTATIGKRFAGVGVENTEENRRAYREMLLTTPKLGEHISGAILFDETLRQSTKAGVPFTKVMMDNGVIPGIKVDKGTFPLAGFPGEVVTEGLDGLRARLEEYYKLGARFAKWRAVI
;
A
#
# COMPACT_ATOMS: atom_id res chain seq x y z
N MET A 1 -16.22 10.45 2.51
CA MET A 1 -15.54 11.09 1.37
C MET A 1 -16.61 11.49 0.39
N SER A 2 -16.62 12.74 -0.09
CA SER A 2 -17.57 13.17 -1.11
C SER A 2 -17.13 12.70 -2.51
N ILE A 3 -18.01 12.85 -3.50
CA ILE A 3 -17.70 12.52 -4.90
C ILE A 3 -16.59 13.43 -5.43
N GLU A 4 -16.59 14.70 -5.01
CA GLU A 4 -15.58 15.70 -5.37
C GLU A 4 -14.21 15.27 -4.83
N GLN A 5 -14.14 14.87 -3.56
CA GLN A 5 -12.90 14.38 -2.95
C GLN A 5 -12.34 13.12 -3.64
N LEU A 6 -13.23 12.22 -4.09
CA LEU A 6 -12.85 11.05 -4.88
C LEU A 6 -12.22 11.47 -6.22
N ALA A 7 -12.86 12.38 -6.94
CA ALA A 7 -12.38 12.87 -8.23
C ALA A 7 -11.04 13.61 -8.09
N GLU A 8 -10.91 14.50 -7.09
CA GLU A 8 -9.67 15.23 -6.78
C GLU A 8 -8.52 14.27 -6.48
N THR A 9 -8.76 13.26 -5.64
CA THR A 9 -7.74 12.25 -5.30
C THR A 9 -7.32 11.46 -6.55
N ALA A 10 -8.28 11.02 -7.36
CA ALA A 10 -8.01 10.27 -8.58
C ALA A 10 -7.18 11.08 -9.58
N GLN A 11 -7.49 12.36 -9.78
CA GLN A 11 -6.71 13.26 -10.63
C GLN A 11 -5.29 13.48 -10.08
N ALA A 12 -5.16 13.67 -8.77
CA ALA A 12 -3.85 13.85 -8.14
C ALA A 12 -2.97 12.59 -8.26
N MET A 13 -3.56 11.39 -8.21
CA MET A 13 -2.85 10.12 -8.41
C MET A 13 -2.26 9.99 -9.82
N VAL A 14 -2.86 10.61 -10.84
CA VAL A 14 -2.42 10.52 -12.25
C VAL A 14 -1.83 11.84 -12.77
N ALA A 15 -1.33 12.69 -11.87
CA ALA A 15 -0.70 13.95 -12.24
C ALA A 15 0.43 13.75 -13.27
N ALA A 16 0.53 14.65 -14.24
CA ALA A 16 1.51 14.56 -15.32
C ALA A 16 2.95 14.47 -14.76
N GLY A 17 3.73 13.52 -15.29
CA GLY A 17 5.11 13.27 -14.84
C GLY A 17 5.24 12.51 -13.53
N LYS A 18 4.13 12.06 -12.92
CA LYS A 18 4.13 11.25 -11.69
C LYS A 18 3.49 9.88 -11.89
N GLY A 19 3.83 8.95 -11.00
CA GLY A 19 3.25 7.60 -10.96
C GLY A 19 3.03 7.08 -9.55
N ILE A 20 2.57 5.84 -9.45
CA ILE A 20 2.33 5.15 -8.18
C ILE A 20 3.46 4.15 -7.94
N ILE A 21 4.03 4.14 -6.73
CA ILE A 21 4.92 3.07 -6.28
C ILE A 21 4.13 2.01 -5.51
N ALA A 22 4.25 0.74 -5.91
CA ALA A 22 3.59 -0.37 -5.24
C ALA A 22 4.57 -1.03 -4.25
N ILE A 23 4.38 -0.76 -2.95
CA ILE A 23 5.18 -1.31 -1.84
C ILE A 23 4.29 -2.09 -0.86
N ASP A 24 3.21 -2.65 -1.39
CA ASP A 24 2.16 -3.37 -0.67
C ASP A 24 2.42 -4.88 -0.57
N GLU A 25 3.68 -5.28 -0.60
CA GLU A 25 4.05 -6.68 -0.44
C GLU A 25 3.63 -7.18 0.94
N SER A 26 2.81 -8.24 0.96
CA SER A 26 2.51 -8.99 2.19
C SER A 26 3.77 -9.54 2.82
N THR A 27 3.72 -9.90 4.10
CA THR A 27 4.85 -10.50 4.85
C THR A 27 5.49 -11.68 4.11
N ALA A 28 4.68 -12.54 3.48
CA ALA A 28 5.17 -13.65 2.68
C ALA A 28 5.84 -13.20 1.37
N THR A 29 5.31 -12.16 0.72
CA THR A 29 5.85 -11.65 -0.56
C THR A 29 7.17 -10.92 -0.34
N ILE A 30 7.24 -10.01 0.63
CA ILE A 30 8.48 -9.29 0.96
C ILE A 30 9.55 -10.25 1.49
N GLY A 31 9.17 -11.30 2.22
CA GLY A 31 10.09 -12.34 2.66
C GLY A 31 10.83 -13.02 1.50
N LYS A 32 10.15 -13.29 0.39
CA LYS A 32 10.79 -13.82 -0.83
C LYS A 32 11.77 -12.83 -1.45
N ARG A 33 11.47 -11.52 -1.40
CA ARG A 33 12.36 -10.46 -1.90
C ARG A 33 13.62 -10.35 -1.04
N PHE A 34 13.46 -10.32 0.27
CA PHE A 34 14.58 -10.25 1.22
C PHE A 34 15.47 -11.50 1.16
N ALA A 35 14.89 -12.70 1.06
CA ALA A 35 15.64 -13.93 0.89
C ALA A 35 16.55 -13.90 -0.36
N GLY A 36 16.07 -13.30 -1.46
CA GLY A 36 16.85 -13.16 -2.70
C GLY A 36 18.11 -12.30 -2.57
N VAL A 37 18.23 -11.51 -1.48
CA VAL A 37 19.38 -10.64 -1.21
C VAL A 37 20.01 -10.92 0.16
N GLY A 38 19.67 -12.05 0.80
CA GLY A 38 20.27 -12.45 2.08
C GLY A 38 19.83 -11.62 3.30
N VAL A 39 18.68 -10.95 3.24
CA VAL A 39 18.11 -10.19 4.36
C VAL A 39 17.09 -11.04 5.12
N GLU A 40 17.12 -10.99 6.46
CA GLU A 40 16.14 -11.69 7.30
C GLU A 40 14.78 -10.96 7.27
N ASN A 41 13.67 -11.72 7.22
CA ASN A 41 12.31 -11.17 7.21
C ASN A 41 11.78 -10.81 8.62
N THR A 42 12.45 -9.89 9.29
CA THR A 42 12.00 -9.32 10.57
C THR A 42 11.11 -8.10 10.35
N GLU A 43 10.28 -7.77 11.34
CA GLU A 43 9.42 -6.57 11.30
C GLU A 43 10.27 -5.29 11.18
N GLU A 44 11.36 -5.19 11.94
CA GLU A 44 12.31 -4.08 11.87
C GLU A 44 12.93 -3.93 10.46
N ASN A 45 13.35 -5.03 9.81
CA ASN A 45 13.91 -4.96 8.45
C ASN A 45 12.85 -4.51 7.44
N ARG A 46 11.59 -4.97 7.58
CA ARG A 46 10.48 -4.50 6.74
C ARG A 46 10.22 -3.01 6.96
N ARG A 47 10.18 -2.55 8.20
CA ARG A 47 10.02 -1.13 8.56
C ARG A 47 11.15 -0.28 8.00
N ALA A 48 12.40 -0.68 8.22
CA ALA A 48 13.59 0.03 7.73
C ALA A 48 13.61 0.15 6.20
N TYR A 49 13.23 -0.92 5.49
CA TYR A 49 13.11 -0.90 4.03
C TYR A 49 12.04 0.08 3.56
N ARG A 50 10.85 0.08 4.18
CA ARG A 50 9.78 1.02 3.81
C ARG A 50 10.12 2.46 4.18
N GLU A 51 10.80 2.66 5.31
CA GLU A 51 11.32 3.97 5.71
C GLU A 51 12.30 4.52 4.68
N MET A 52 13.28 3.73 4.26
CA MET A 52 14.25 4.10 3.22
C MET A 52 13.54 4.55 1.93
N LEU A 53 12.52 3.81 1.49
CA LEU A 53 11.76 4.17 0.29
C LEU A 53 10.98 5.48 0.48
N LEU A 54 10.20 5.59 1.56
CA LEU A 54 9.30 6.73 1.78
C LEU A 54 10.01 8.01 2.20
N THR A 55 11.24 7.92 2.70
CA THR A 55 12.08 9.08 3.06
C THR A 55 13.08 9.46 1.97
N THR A 56 13.02 8.81 0.80
CA THR A 56 13.86 9.16 -0.35
C THR A 56 13.68 10.65 -0.70
N PRO A 57 14.77 11.44 -0.74
CA PRO A 57 14.67 12.86 -1.07
C PRO A 57 13.99 13.08 -2.42
N LYS A 58 13.07 14.06 -2.47
CA LYS A 58 12.34 14.43 -3.70
C LYS A 58 11.48 13.31 -4.30
N LEU A 59 11.15 12.25 -3.55
CA LEU A 59 10.26 11.18 -4.04
C LEU A 59 8.96 11.73 -4.64
N GLY A 60 8.36 12.73 -4.00
CA GLY A 60 7.12 13.38 -4.43
C GLY A 60 7.19 14.13 -5.76
N GLU A 61 8.38 14.38 -6.33
CA GLU A 61 8.51 14.97 -7.67
C GLU A 61 8.06 13.99 -8.77
N HIS A 62 8.17 12.68 -8.51
CA HIS A 62 7.88 11.62 -9.48
C HIS A 62 6.84 10.61 -9.01
N ILE A 63 6.57 10.53 -7.70
CA ILE A 63 5.59 9.61 -7.13
C ILE A 63 4.43 10.42 -6.56
N SER A 64 3.23 10.20 -7.08
CA SER A 64 1.98 10.81 -6.61
C SER A 64 1.35 10.00 -5.48
N GLY A 65 1.58 8.69 -5.42
CA GLY A 65 1.02 7.84 -4.37
C GLY A 65 1.83 6.57 -4.13
N ALA A 66 1.71 6.00 -2.94
CA ALA A 66 2.29 4.70 -2.62
C ALA A 66 1.23 3.74 -2.06
N ILE A 67 1.20 2.52 -2.57
CA ILE A 67 0.31 1.46 -2.07
C ILE A 67 1.02 0.74 -0.94
N LEU A 68 0.38 0.68 0.23
CA LEU A 68 0.93 0.07 1.43
C LEU A 68 0.23 -1.26 1.75
N PHE A 69 0.93 -2.11 2.49
CA PHE A 69 0.36 -3.25 3.20
C PHE A 69 -0.17 -2.80 4.58
N ASP A 70 -1.10 -3.55 5.19
CA ASP A 70 -1.72 -3.20 6.48
C ASP A 70 -0.69 -2.93 7.58
N GLU A 71 0.35 -3.78 7.68
CA GLU A 71 1.47 -3.58 8.62
C GLU A 71 2.14 -2.23 8.41
N THR A 72 2.48 -1.87 7.16
CA THR A 72 3.17 -0.63 6.84
C THR A 72 2.30 0.61 7.07
N LEU A 73 0.99 0.54 6.81
CA LEU A 73 0.07 1.66 7.09
C LEU A 73 0.05 2.03 8.58
N ARG A 74 0.29 1.04 9.45
CA ARG A 74 0.30 1.18 10.92
C ARG A 74 1.70 1.42 11.49
N GLN A 75 2.75 1.26 10.68
CA GLN A 75 4.13 1.48 11.09
C GLN A 75 4.50 2.96 11.10
N SER A 76 5.60 3.23 11.79
CA SER A 76 6.24 4.53 11.87
C SER A 76 7.72 4.41 11.51
N THR A 77 8.35 5.54 11.19
CA THR A 77 9.81 5.67 11.09
C THR A 77 10.49 5.27 12.40
N LYS A 78 11.80 5.06 12.37
CA LYS A 78 12.58 4.83 13.60
C LYS A 78 12.44 5.99 14.60
N ALA A 79 12.20 7.20 14.11
CA ALA A 79 11.97 8.40 14.91
C ALA A 79 10.53 8.54 15.44
N GLY A 80 9.66 7.55 15.20
CA GLY A 80 8.28 7.55 15.69
C GLY A 80 7.30 8.38 14.85
N VAL A 81 7.65 8.73 13.61
CA VAL A 81 6.76 9.48 12.71
C VAL A 81 5.93 8.48 11.87
N PRO A 82 4.59 8.54 11.87
CA PRO A 82 3.77 7.66 11.05
C PRO A 82 4.14 7.74 9.57
N PHE A 83 4.22 6.61 8.87
CA PHE A 83 4.57 6.62 7.45
C PHE A 83 3.58 7.43 6.60
N THR A 84 2.29 7.38 6.92
CA THR A 84 1.29 8.20 6.23
C THR A 84 1.56 9.70 6.39
N LYS A 85 2.09 10.13 7.54
CA LYS A 85 2.51 11.53 7.73
C LYS A 85 3.72 11.86 6.85
N VAL A 86 4.75 11.02 6.85
CA VAL A 86 5.95 11.21 5.98
C VAL A 86 5.53 11.37 4.53
N MET A 87 4.63 10.51 4.06
CA MET A 87 4.11 10.55 2.69
C MET A 87 3.37 11.86 2.40
N MET A 88 2.42 12.24 3.24
CA MET A 88 1.64 13.47 3.05
C MET A 88 2.51 14.74 3.09
N ASP A 89 3.48 14.80 4.01
CA ASP A 89 4.44 15.91 4.11
C ASP A 89 5.29 16.05 2.83
N ASN A 90 5.48 14.96 2.07
CA ASN A 90 6.24 14.92 0.82
C ASN A 90 5.36 14.88 -0.44
N GLY A 91 4.06 15.15 -0.32
CA GLY A 91 3.14 15.17 -1.46
C GLY A 91 2.86 13.81 -2.09
N VAL A 92 3.06 12.72 -1.34
CA VAL A 92 2.74 11.35 -1.74
C VAL A 92 1.43 10.92 -1.05
N ILE A 93 0.45 10.48 -1.84
CA ILE A 93 -0.86 10.05 -1.36
C ILE A 93 -0.76 8.62 -0.80
N PRO A 94 -1.21 8.34 0.44
CA PRO A 94 -1.25 6.99 0.96
C PRO A 94 -2.38 6.15 0.35
N GLY A 95 -2.01 4.98 -0.17
CA GLY A 95 -2.92 3.95 -0.66
C GLY A 95 -2.81 2.67 0.14
N ILE A 96 -3.86 1.85 0.12
CA ILE A 96 -3.92 0.60 0.90
C ILE A 96 -4.35 -0.59 0.04
N LYS A 97 -3.62 -1.71 0.14
CA LYS A 97 -4.09 -3.01 -0.36
C LYS A 97 -5.22 -3.53 0.53
N VAL A 98 -6.37 -3.83 -0.05
CA VAL A 98 -7.57 -4.25 0.72
C VAL A 98 -8.06 -5.67 0.42
N ASP A 99 -7.54 -6.30 -0.64
CA ASP A 99 -7.80 -7.71 -0.93
C ASP A 99 -7.08 -8.65 0.07
N LYS A 100 -7.68 -9.81 0.33
CA LYS A 100 -7.16 -10.86 1.20
C LYS A 100 -6.47 -11.99 0.44
N GLY A 101 -6.10 -11.74 -0.82
CA GLY A 101 -5.44 -12.72 -1.68
C GLY A 101 -6.39 -13.55 -2.54
N THR A 102 -5.79 -14.47 -3.30
CA THR A 102 -6.47 -15.31 -4.30
C THR A 102 -6.65 -16.73 -3.80
N PHE A 103 -7.81 -17.31 -4.09
CA PHE A 103 -8.22 -18.65 -3.71
C PHE A 103 -8.68 -19.44 -4.95
N PRO A 104 -8.53 -20.76 -4.99
CA PRO A 104 -8.99 -21.57 -6.12
C PRO A 104 -10.49 -21.36 -6.40
N LEU A 105 -10.85 -21.13 -7.66
CA LEU A 105 -12.24 -21.00 -8.06
C LEU A 105 -12.89 -22.39 -8.20
N ALA A 106 -13.99 -22.62 -7.47
CA ALA A 106 -14.66 -23.91 -7.45
C ALA A 106 -15.23 -24.28 -8.83
N GLY A 107 -14.81 -25.44 -9.36
CA GLY A 107 -15.23 -25.92 -10.67
C GLY A 107 -14.34 -25.46 -11.85
N PHE A 108 -13.31 -24.66 -11.59
CA PHE A 108 -12.46 -24.07 -12.62
C PHE A 108 -10.96 -24.27 -12.32
N PRO A 109 -10.39 -25.43 -12.66
CA PRO A 109 -8.97 -25.73 -12.37
C PRO A 109 -8.02 -24.71 -12.98
N GLY A 110 -7.11 -24.17 -12.16
CA GLY A 110 -6.14 -23.16 -12.58
C GLY A 110 -6.62 -21.72 -12.45
N GLU A 111 -7.94 -21.49 -12.38
CA GLU A 111 -8.51 -20.17 -12.13
C GLU A 111 -8.61 -19.86 -10.63
N VAL A 112 -8.57 -18.57 -10.31
CA VAL A 112 -8.63 -18.08 -8.93
C VAL A 112 -9.65 -16.95 -8.78
N VAL A 113 -10.23 -16.84 -7.59
CA VAL A 113 -11.04 -15.70 -7.15
C VAL A 113 -10.30 -14.94 -6.07
N THR A 114 -10.37 -13.61 -6.10
CA THR A 114 -9.83 -12.78 -5.02
C THR A 114 -10.89 -12.56 -3.96
N GLU A 115 -10.53 -12.77 -2.70
CA GLU A 115 -11.42 -12.55 -1.56
C GLU A 115 -11.08 -11.27 -0.79
N GLY A 116 -11.98 -10.85 0.10
CA GLY A 116 -11.77 -9.69 0.97
C GLY A 116 -12.99 -8.83 1.24
N LEU A 117 -14.15 -9.15 0.66
CA LEU A 117 -15.37 -8.35 0.83
C LEU A 117 -15.88 -8.35 2.27
N ASP A 118 -15.72 -9.46 2.99
CA ASP A 118 -16.13 -9.57 4.39
C ASP A 118 -15.38 -8.57 5.28
N GLY A 119 -16.15 -7.70 5.94
CA GLY A 119 -15.65 -6.62 6.79
C GLY A 119 -14.97 -5.48 6.03
N LEU A 120 -15.02 -5.42 4.70
CA LEU A 120 -14.30 -4.42 3.90
C LEU A 120 -14.70 -2.98 4.28
N ARG A 121 -16.00 -2.72 4.50
CA ARG A 121 -16.49 -1.38 4.88
C ARG A 121 -15.79 -0.85 6.13
N ALA A 122 -15.80 -1.63 7.21
CA ALA A 122 -15.19 -1.25 8.48
C ALA A 122 -13.67 -1.01 8.33
N ARG A 123 -12.99 -1.86 7.55
CA ARG A 123 -11.55 -1.66 7.25
C ARG A 123 -11.30 -0.38 6.47
N LEU A 124 -12.12 -0.07 5.46
CA LEU A 124 -11.98 1.18 4.69
C LEU A 124 -12.17 2.42 5.57
N GLU A 125 -13.14 2.40 6.48
CA GLU A 125 -13.35 3.49 7.45
C GLU A 125 -12.14 3.67 8.37
N GLU A 126 -11.53 2.58 8.83
CA GLU A 126 -10.32 2.60 9.64
C GLU A 126 -9.11 3.11 8.84
N TYR A 127 -8.88 2.57 7.64
CA TYR A 127 -7.77 2.97 6.78
C TYR A 127 -7.83 4.44 6.40
N TYR A 128 -9.03 4.97 6.18
CA TYR A 128 -9.22 6.40 5.94
C TYR A 128 -8.76 7.25 7.14
N LYS A 129 -9.07 6.82 8.37
CA LYS A 129 -8.60 7.47 9.62
C LYS A 129 -7.09 7.37 9.79
N LEU A 130 -6.47 6.28 9.35
CA LEU A 130 -5.02 6.09 9.36
C LEU A 130 -4.28 6.91 8.27
N GLY A 131 -5.01 7.49 7.32
CA GLY A 131 -4.48 8.41 6.31
C GLY A 131 -4.57 7.90 4.87
N ALA A 132 -5.07 6.70 4.63
CA ALA A 132 -5.29 6.20 3.27
C ALA A 132 -6.35 7.03 2.53
N ARG A 133 -6.14 7.26 1.23
CA ARG A 133 -7.05 8.02 0.35
C ARG A 133 -7.47 7.24 -0.89
N PHE A 134 -6.76 6.18 -1.23
CA PHE A 134 -7.15 5.24 -2.27
C PHE A 134 -6.89 3.79 -1.86
N ALA A 135 -7.50 2.85 -2.57
CA ALA A 135 -7.38 1.43 -2.29
C ALA A 135 -6.96 0.65 -3.54
N LYS A 136 -6.37 -0.53 -3.33
CA LYS A 136 -5.98 -1.47 -4.38
C LYS A 136 -6.55 -2.85 -4.10
N TRP A 137 -7.11 -3.46 -5.15
CA TRP A 137 -7.59 -4.84 -5.18
C TRP A 137 -6.97 -5.56 -6.37
N ARG A 138 -6.30 -6.69 -6.16
CA ARG A 138 -5.69 -7.46 -7.25
C ARG A 138 -6.54 -8.69 -7.61
N ALA A 139 -6.99 -8.77 -8.87
CA ALA A 139 -7.49 -10.01 -9.48
C ALA A 139 -6.41 -10.66 -10.37
N VAL A 140 -6.55 -11.96 -10.64
CA VAL A 140 -5.66 -12.73 -11.54
C VAL A 140 -6.54 -13.47 -12.53
N ILE A 141 -6.11 -13.49 -13.80
CA ILE A 141 -6.79 -14.10 -14.94
C ILE A 141 -5.74 -14.93 -15.69
#